data_AF-A0AAV2B6J1-F1
#
_entry.id   AF-A0AAV2B6J1-F1
#
_cell.length_a   1.000
_cell.length_b   1.000
_cell.length_c   1.000
_cell.angle_alpha   90.00
_cell.angle_beta   90.00
_cell.angle_gamma   90.00
#
_symmetry.space_group_name_H-M   'P 1'
#
loop_
_entity.id
_entity.type
_entity.pdbx_description
1 polymer ?
#
loop_
_entity_poly.entity_id
_entity_poly.type
_entity_poly.pdbx_seq_one_letter_code
_entity_poly.pdbx_strand_id
1 'polypeptide(L)'
;MGRAPTKSELEEMSSEIEDKEYPGYFRLEKLLPPLTKILMKDLWKPASKEEIIKAFRVLDNDRKGYLEVEQIRKLFLQHGDKFPEEAIQKFLDNAAVDSTGKINYKEHSEHLVVPPVFDIAEIRREIREKLVDDRY
;
A
#
# COMPACT_ATOMS: atom_id res chain seq x y z
N MET A 1 -1.69 -2.70 10.06
CA MET A 1 -1.87 -1.42 9.35
C MET A 1 -1.01 -1.49 8.10
N GLY A 2 -1.63 -1.62 6.94
CA GLY A 2 -0.87 -1.58 5.69
C GLY A 2 -0.26 -0.20 5.49
N ARG A 3 1.02 -0.14 5.18
CA ARG A 3 1.77 1.13 5.04
C ARG A 3 2.35 1.20 3.65
N ALA A 4 2.06 2.29 2.94
CA ALA A 4 2.85 2.68 1.78
C ALA A 4 4.02 3.54 2.27
N PRO A 5 5.18 3.51 1.59
CA PRO A 5 6.27 4.40 1.93
C PRO A 5 5.85 5.87 1.76
N THR A 6 6.24 6.70 2.73
CA THR A 6 6.10 8.15 2.61
C THR A 6 7.12 8.71 1.63
N LYS A 7 6.87 9.91 1.10
CA LYS A 7 7.81 10.62 0.23
C LYS A 7 9.20 10.72 0.86
N SER A 8 9.26 11.03 2.16
CA SER A 8 10.52 11.12 2.90
C SER A 8 11.24 9.77 3.05
N GLU A 9 10.50 8.67 3.26
CA GLU A 9 11.10 7.32 3.32
C GLU A 9 11.67 6.89 1.96
N LEU A 10 11.00 7.27 0.86
CA LEU A 10 11.50 7.03 -0.49
C LEU A 10 12.74 7.87 -0.79
N GLU A 11 12.76 9.14 -0.36
CA GLU A 11 13.90 10.03 -0.54
C GLU A 11 15.12 9.54 0.25
N GLU A 12 14.93 9.09 1.50
CA GLU A 12 16.00 8.49 2.31
C GLU A 12 16.56 7.23 1.64
N MET A 13 15.67 6.31 1.22
CA MET A 13 16.10 5.10 0.52
C MET A 13 16.80 5.42 -0.81
N SER A 14 16.27 6.38 -1.58
CA SER A 14 16.86 6.82 -2.86
C SER A 14 18.25 7.40 -2.64
N SER A 15 18.42 8.25 -1.63
CA SER A 15 19.72 8.83 -1.29
C SER A 15 20.76 7.79 -0.88
N GLU A 16 20.35 6.68 -0.26
CA GLU A 16 21.25 5.58 0.11
C GLU A 16 21.72 4.76 -1.11
N ILE A 17 20.88 4.62 -2.14
CA ILE A 17 21.15 3.75 -3.30
C ILE A 17 21.60 4.49 -4.56
N GLU A 18 21.48 5.82 -4.58
CA GLU A 18 21.83 6.66 -5.72
C GLU A 18 23.30 6.52 -6.10
N ASP A 19 23.55 6.46 -7.40
CA ASP A 19 24.88 6.39 -7.95
C ASP A 19 25.38 7.76 -8.41
N LYS A 20 26.51 8.20 -7.84
CA LYS A 20 27.12 9.49 -8.20
C LYS A 20 27.61 9.54 -9.65
N GLU A 21 27.93 8.39 -10.25
CA GLU A 21 28.35 8.32 -11.66
C GLU A 21 27.17 8.24 -12.63
N TYR A 22 26.03 7.68 -12.20
CA TYR A 22 24.86 7.46 -13.05
C TYR A 22 23.57 7.90 -12.34
N PRO A 23 23.34 9.21 -12.20
CA PRO A 23 22.14 9.73 -11.56
C PRO A 23 20.88 9.25 -12.28
N GLY A 24 19.87 8.86 -11.49
CA GLY A 24 18.60 8.29 -11.98
C GLY A 24 18.62 6.80 -12.29
N TYR A 25 19.77 6.12 -12.18
CA TYR A 25 19.87 4.66 -12.30
C TYR A 25 20.30 4.02 -10.97
N PHE A 26 19.69 2.88 -10.65
CA PHE A 26 20.03 2.10 -9.47
C PHE A 26 20.64 0.76 -9.87
N ARG A 27 21.80 0.43 -9.29
CA ARG A 27 22.36 -0.91 -9.41
C ARG A 27 21.53 -1.86 -8.55
N LEU A 28 21.13 -3.00 -9.10
CA LEU A 28 20.34 -4.00 -8.36
C LEU A 28 21.00 -4.39 -7.04
N GLU A 29 22.33 -4.53 -7.00
CA GLU A 29 23.11 -4.85 -5.79
C GLU A 29 22.92 -3.83 -4.66
N LYS A 30 22.67 -2.56 -4.98
CA LYS A 30 22.41 -1.49 -3.99
C LYS A 30 20.93 -1.44 -3.59
N LEU A 31 20.03 -1.79 -4.50
CA LEU A 31 18.59 -1.80 -4.28
C LEU A 31 18.13 -3.03 -3.47
N LEU A 32 18.79 -4.18 -3.65
CA LEU A 32 18.40 -5.44 -3.01
C LEU A 32 18.44 -5.39 -1.47
N PRO A 33 19.48 -4.86 -0.79
CA PRO A 33 19.50 -4.80 0.66
C PRO A 33 18.34 -4.02 1.31
N PRO A 34 18.02 -2.78 0.90
CA PRO A 34 16.89 -2.05 1.47
C PRO A 34 15.55 -2.73 1.16
N LEU A 35 15.35 -3.22 -0.08
CA LEU A 35 14.14 -3.98 -0.43
C LEU A 35 14.00 -5.26 0.41
N THR A 36 15.08 -6.01 0.61
CA THR A 36 15.08 -7.21 1.45
C THR A 36 14.72 -6.87 2.89
N LYS A 37 15.26 -5.78 3.44
CA LYS A 37 14.92 -5.29 4.78
C LYS A 37 13.43 -4.93 4.89
N ILE A 38 12.87 -4.27 3.88
CA ILE A 38 11.44 -3.92 3.81
C ILE A 38 10.58 -5.19 3.78
N LEU A 39 10.92 -6.13 2.89
CA LEU A 39 10.22 -7.40 2.73
C LEU A 39 10.32 -8.29 3.97
N MET A 40 11.47 -8.32 4.65
CA MET A 40 11.67 -9.12 5.87
C MET A 40 10.98 -8.54 7.10
N LYS A 41 10.85 -7.21 7.17
CA LYS A 41 10.27 -6.51 8.33
C LYS A 41 8.80 -6.13 8.14
N ASP A 42 8.18 -6.54 7.03
CA ASP A 42 6.79 -6.21 6.69
C ASP A 42 6.49 -4.69 6.71
N LEU A 43 7.50 -3.86 6.44
CA LEU A 43 7.40 -2.40 6.63
C LEU A 43 6.37 -1.78 5.68
N TRP A 44 6.25 -2.30 4.46
CA TRP A 44 5.33 -1.80 3.43
C TRP A 44 4.28 -2.84 3.02
N LYS A 45 3.87 -3.67 3.98
CA LYS A 45 2.85 -4.70 3.73
C LYS A 45 1.54 -4.01 3.30
N PRO A 46 0.89 -4.44 2.21
CA PRO A 46 -0.43 -3.94 1.86
C PRO A 46 -1.45 -4.27 2.96
N ALA A 47 -2.46 -3.42 3.11
CA ALA A 47 -3.53 -3.68 4.08
C ALA A 47 -4.35 -4.91 3.65
N SER A 48 -4.70 -5.76 4.60
CA SER A 48 -5.64 -6.85 4.35
C SER A 48 -7.03 -6.31 4.02
N LYS A 49 -7.83 -7.12 3.33
CA LYS A 49 -9.23 -6.81 3.03
C LYS A 49 -10.02 -6.46 4.30
N GLU A 50 -9.80 -7.21 5.37
CA GLU A 50 -10.45 -6.97 6.66
C GLU A 50 -10.04 -5.63 7.27
N GLU A 51 -8.77 -5.23 7.15
CA GLU A 51 -8.29 -3.92 7.60
C GLU A 51 -8.88 -2.77 6.77
N ILE A 52 -8.96 -2.94 5.45
CA ILE A 52 -9.58 -1.96 4.54
C ILE A 52 -11.07 -1.80 4.87
N ILE A 53 -11.81 -2.90 5.02
CA ILE A 53 -13.23 -2.87 5.41
C ILE A 53 -13.41 -2.24 6.80
N LYS A 54 -12.54 -2.54 7.77
CA LYS A 54 -12.58 -1.93 9.10
C LYS A 54 -12.36 -0.41 9.02
N ALA A 55 -11.41 0.04 8.20
CA ALA A 55 -11.19 1.46 7.98
C ALA A 55 -12.45 2.14 7.44
N PHE A 56 -13.09 1.58 6.41
CA PHE A 56 -14.36 2.11 5.90
C PHE A 56 -15.50 2.07 6.92
N ARG A 57 -15.59 1.04 7.77
CA ARG A 57 -16.61 0.97 8.84
C ARG A 57 -16.44 2.03 9.93
N VAL A 58 -15.22 2.48 10.20
CA VAL A 58 -14.98 3.61 11.12
C VAL A 58 -15.56 4.90 10.54
N LEU A 59 -15.69 4.99 9.22
CA LEU A 59 -16.18 6.16 8.50
C LEU A 59 -17.70 6.11 8.30
N ASP A 60 -18.24 4.91 8.12
CA ASP A 60 -19.67 4.63 7.99
C ASP A 60 -20.32 4.40 9.37
N ASN A 61 -20.42 5.48 10.17
CA ASN A 61 -20.99 5.44 11.52
C ASN A 61 -22.42 4.85 11.55
N ASP A 62 -23.19 5.09 10.49
CA ASP A 62 -24.58 4.63 10.35
C ASP A 62 -24.68 3.19 9.81
N ARG A 63 -23.54 2.55 9.48
CA ARG A 63 -23.45 1.22 8.88
C ARG A 63 -24.31 1.05 7.62
N LYS A 64 -24.37 2.11 6.81
CA LYS A 64 -25.08 2.16 5.52
C LYS A 64 -24.55 1.15 4.50
N GLY A 65 -23.30 0.73 4.63
CA GLY A 65 -22.63 -0.14 3.67
C GLY A 65 -22.06 0.60 2.45
N TYR A 66 -22.19 1.93 2.43
CA TYR A 66 -21.67 2.81 1.40
C TYR A 66 -21.16 4.12 2.02
N LEU A 67 -20.32 4.85 1.29
CA LEU A 67 -19.92 6.21 1.61
C LEU A 67 -20.28 7.13 0.43
N GLU A 68 -20.69 8.35 0.75
CA GLU A 68 -20.90 9.38 -0.27
C GLU A 68 -19.55 9.94 -0.73
N VAL A 69 -19.44 10.28 -2.02
CA VAL A 69 -18.22 10.85 -2.61
C VAL A 69 -17.67 12.04 -1.80
N GLU A 70 -18.56 12.91 -1.34
CA GLU A 70 -18.20 14.09 -0.53
C GLU A 70 -17.60 13.71 0.83
N GLN A 71 -18.05 12.61 1.44
CA GLN A 71 -17.48 12.12 2.69
C GLN A 71 -16.05 11.61 2.48
N ILE A 72 -15.82 10.89 1.38
CA ILE A 72 -14.48 10.38 1.01
C ILE A 72 -13.53 11.53 0.67
N ARG A 73 -13.98 12.52 -0.12
CA ARG A 73 -13.19 13.72 -0.43
C ARG A 73 -12.80 14.45 0.86
N LYS A 74 -13.75 14.67 1.77
CA LYS A 74 -13.48 15.29 3.07
C LYS A 74 -12.47 14.50 3.90
N LEU A 75 -12.51 13.18 3.86
CA LEU A 75 -11.57 12.30 4.55
C LEU A 75 -10.14 12.44 4.03
N PHE A 76 -9.95 12.39 2.71
CA PHE A 76 -8.64 12.55 2.08
C PHE A 76 -8.05 13.94 2.33
N LEU A 77 -8.89 14.95 2.54
CA LEU A 77 -8.46 16.30 2.91
C LEU A 77 -8.17 16.46 4.42
N GLN A 78 -8.73 15.60 5.26
CA GLN A 78 -8.62 15.69 6.73
C GLN A 78 -7.51 14.83 7.34
N HIS A 79 -7.11 13.73 6.70
CA HIS A 79 -6.10 12.82 7.27
C HIS A 79 -4.71 13.00 6.64
N GLY A 80 -3.74 13.33 7.49
CA GLY A 80 -2.30 13.22 7.22
C GLY A 80 -1.80 14.19 6.15
N ASP A 81 -1.45 13.65 4.99
CA ASP A 81 -0.96 14.41 3.84
C ASP A 81 -2.14 14.79 2.96
N LYS A 82 -2.24 16.08 2.60
CA LYS A 82 -3.25 16.56 1.64
C LYS A 82 -3.08 15.77 0.34
N PHE A 83 -3.94 14.80 0.10
CA PHE A 83 -3.98 14.13 -1.19
C PHE A 83 -4.27 15.20 -2.25
N PRO A 84 -3.47 15.29 -3.33
CA PRO A 84 -3.75 16.24 -4.40
C PRO A 84 -5.12 15.92 -5.00
N GLU A 85 -5.89 16.95 -5.37
CA GLU A 85 -7.25 16.77 -5.90
C GLU A 85 -7.26 15.82 -7.10
N GLU A 86 -6.19 15.81 -7.90
CA GLU A 86 -5.99 14.88 -9.01
C GLU A 86 -5.94 13.40 -8.57
N ALA A 87 -5.32 13.10 -7.43
CA ALA A 87 -5.28 11.75 -6.88
C ALA A 87 -6.64 11.35 -6.30
N ILE A 88 -7.35 12.30 -5.66
CA ILE A 88 -8.72 12.09 -5.19
C ILE A 88 -9.64 11.81 -6.38
N GLN A 89 -9.55 12.61 -7.45
CA GLN A 89 -10.34 12.42 -8.65
C GLN A 89 -10.05 11.08 -9.32
N LYS A 90 -8.77 10.70 -9.46
CA LYS A 90 -8.38 9.37 -9.96
C LYS A 90 -8.93 8.24 -9.08
N PHE A 91 -8.95 8.41 -7.77
CA PHE A 91 -9.55 7.43 -6.88
C PHE A 91 -11.06 7.31 -7.16
N LEU A 92 -11.77 8.43 -7.29
CA LEU A 92 -13.20 8.46 -7.58
C LEU A 92 -13.53 7.88 -8.96
N ASP A 93 -12.71 8.13 -9.97
CA ASP A 93 -12.88 7.60 -11.33
C ASP A 93 -12.72 6.07 -11.37
N ASN A 94 -11.87 5.53 -10.50
CA ASN A 94 -11.67 4.08 -10.34
C ASN A 94 -12.64 3.45 -9.33
N ALA A 95 -13.30 4.26 -8.51
CA ALA A 95 -14.34 3.78 -7.62
C ALA A 95 -15.62 3.52 -8.42
N ALA A 96 -16.27 2.40 -8.16
CA ALA A 96 -17.59 2.10 -8.74
C ALA A 96 -18.64 3.00 -8.08
N VAL A 97 -18.68 4.29 -8.48
CA VAL A 97 -19.66 5.27 -8.04
C VAL A 97 -20.98 4.97 -8.72
N ASP A 98 -22.03 4.76 -7.93
CA ASP A 98 -23.37 4.58 -8.48
C ASP A 98 -23.98 5.90 -9.00
N SER A 99 -25.13 5.81 -9.67
CA SER A 99 -25.84 6.97 -10.21
C SER A 99 -26.32 7.97 -9.15
N THR A 100 -26.19 7.64 -7.86
CA THR A 100 -26.54 8.50 -6.73
C THR A 100 -25.32 9.10 -6.02
N GLY A 101 -24.11 8.90 -6.55
CA GLY A 101 -22.88 9.44 -5.97
C GLY A 101 -22.41 8.69 -4.73
N LYS A 102 -22.78 7.40 -4.59
CA LYS A 102 -22.37 6.54 -3.47
C LYS A 102 -21.38 5.49 -3.94
N ILE A 103 -20.43 5.17 -3.07
CA ILE A 103 -19.43 4.12 -3.28
C ILE A 103 -19.71 3.00 -2.29
N ASN A 104 -20.01 1.81 -2.83
CA ASN A 104 -20.07 0.59 -2.04
C ASN A 104 -18.65 0.14 -1.71
N TYR A 105 -18.21 0.41 -0.48
CA TYR A 105 -16.84 0.12 -0.07
C TYR A 105 -16.53 -1.38 0.04
N LYS A 106 -17.55 -2.27 0.09
CA LYS A 106 -17.30 -3.71 0.06
C LYS A 106 -16.85 -4.15 -1.34
N GLU A 107 -17.56 -3.73 -2.37
CA GLU A 107 -17.20 -4.00 -3.77
C GLU A 107 -15.89 -3.32 -4.14
N HIS A 108 -15.68 -2.09 -3.68
CA HIS A 108 -14.44 -1.38 -3.93
C HIS A 108 -13.25 -1.98 -3.15
N SER A 109 -13.47 -2.57 -1.97
CA SER A 109 -12.38 -3.23 -1.22
C SER A 109 -11.74 -4.40 -1.98
N GLU A 110 -12.45 -5.07 -2.88
CA GLU A 110 -11.88 -6.12 -3.75
C GLU A 110 -10.82 -5.55 -4.70
N HIS A 111 -10.99 -4.31 -5.15
CA HIS A 111 -10.10 -3.63 -6.09
C HIS A 111 -8.91 -2.93 -5.41
N LEU A 112 -9.04 -2.64 -4.11
CA LEU A 112 -7.99 -2.00 -3.32
C LEU A 112 -7.00 -3.00 -2.69
N VAL A 113 -7.31 -4.30 -2.75
CA VAL A 113 -6.38 -5.34 -2.33
C VAL A 113 -5.43 -5.61 -3.49
N VAL A 114 -4.14 -5.37 -3.27
CA VAL A 114 -3.11 -5.85 -4.19
C VAL A 114 -3.06 -7.37 -4.03
N PRO A 115 -3.34 -8.16 -5.09
CA PRO A 115 -3.20 -9.60 -5.01
C PRO A 115 -1.76 -9.92 -4.61
N PRO A 116 -1.54 -10.87 -3.69
CA PRO A 116 -0.18 -11.23 -3.29
C PRO A 116 0.57 -11.70 -4.53
N VAL A 117 1.51 -10.86 -5.01
CA VAL A 117 2.33 -11.17 -6.18
C VAL A 117 3.23 -12.38 -5.86
N PHE A 118 3.63 -12.50 -4.59
CA PHE A 118 4.28 -13.65 -3.98
C PHE A 118 3.89 -13.73 -2.50
N ASP A 119 3.63 -14.93 -1.98
CA ASP A 119 3.51 -15.11 -0.54
C ASP A 119 4.90 -14.98 0.10
N ILE A 120 5.17 -13.83 0.72
CA ILE A 120 6.41 -13.58 1.42
C ILE A 120 6.61 -14.61 2.56
N ALA A 121 5.54 -15.15 3.15
CA ALA A 121 5.66 -16.22 4.14
C ALA A 121 6.17 -17.52 3.49
N GLU A 122 5.78 -17.80 2.25
CA GLU A 122 6.28 -18.94 1.47
C GLU A 122 7.75 -18.74 1.08
N ILE A 123 8.12 -17.55 0.61
CA ILE A 123 9.54 -17.20 0.36
C ILE A 123 10.36 -17.29 1.65
N ARG A 124 9.84 -16.79 2.78
CA ARG A 124 10.48 -16.88 4.10
C ARG A 124 10.63 -18.33 4.55
N ARG A 125 9.65 -19.19 4.27
CA ARG A 125 9.72 -20.62 4.56
C ARG A 125 10.81 -21.27 3.72
N GLU A 126 10.83 -21.05 2.41
CA GLU A 126 11.84 -21.61 1.52
C GLU A 126 13.26 -21.15 1.84
N ILE A 127 13.47 -19.85 2.14
CA ILE A 127 14.79 -19.33 2.54
C ILE A 127 15.21 -19.92 3.88
N ARG A 128 14.29 -20.04 4.84
CA ARG A 128 14.58 -20.68 6.14
C ARG A 128 14.95 -22.14 5.97
N GLU A 129 14.22 -22.88 5.14
CA GLU A 129 14.52 -24.29 4.85
C GLU A 129 15.89 -24.43 4.17
N LYS A 130 16.18 -23.62 3.16
CA LYS A 130 17.48 -23.65 2.45
C LYS A 130 18.67 -23.23 3.32
N LEU A 131 18.50 -22.28 4.24
CA LEU A 131 19.57 -21.87 5.16
C LEU A 131 19.81 -22.87 6.31
N VAL A 132 18.87 -23.77 6.57
CA VAL A 132 19.04 -24.84 7.58
C VAL A 132 19.75 -26.06 6.97
N ASP A 133 19.67 -26.25 5.65
CA ASP A 133 20.27 -27.39 4.93
C ASP A 133 21.79 -27.23 4.68
N ASP A 134 22.32 -25.99 4.62
CA ASP A 134 23.77 -25.71 4.48
C ASP A 134 24.59 -25.96 5.78
N ARG A 135 24.04 -26.69 6.76
CA ARG A 135 24.72 -27.07 8.01
C ARG A 135 25.03 -28.57 8.14
N TYR A 136 25.29 -29.25 7.02
CA TYR A 136 25.91 -30.59 7.01
C TYR A 136 27.02 -30.71 5.96
#